data_AF-A0A382SYD8-F1
#
_entry.id   AF-A0A382SYD8-F1
#
_cell.length_a   1.000
_cell.length_b   1.000
_cell.length_c   1.000
_cell.angle_alpha   90.00
_cell.angle_beta   90.00
_cell.angle_gamma   90.00
#
_symmetry.space_group_name_H-M   'P 1'
#
loop_
_entity.id
_entity.type
_entity.pdbx_description
1 polymer ?
#
loop_
_entity_poly.entity_id
_entity_poly.type
_entity_poly.pdbx_seq_one_letter_code
_entity_poly.pdbx_strand_id
1 'polypeptide(L)'
;MKKTISRNGFTLIELIIVMVILGIMAAVAVPRYLDSIANAEVSSEDAVISAIEAGLKQFANNSLLTSGRSEWPTNPFDTLADKPVGHSTDGVLADVDGEWTFVDNENGTGQITHQRADN
;
A
#
# COMPACT_ATOMS: atom_id res chain seq x y z
N MET A 1 62.56 -14.90 2.71
CA MET A 1 61.64 -15.97 3.16
C MET A 1 60.32 -15.82 2.41
N LYS A 2 59.90 -16.83 1.64
CA LYS A 2 58.71 -16.77 0.78
C LYS A 2 57.52 -17.30 1.58
N LYS A 3 56.60 -16.42 1.99
CA LYS A 3 55.40 -16.77 2.74
C LYS A 3 54.45 -17.54 1.81
N THR A 4 54.35 -18.86 1.97
CA THR A 4 53.36 -19.68 1.27
C THR A 4 51.99 -19.45 1.89
N ILE A 5 51.09 -18.82 1.15
CA ILE A 5 49.68 -18.67 1.55
C ILE A 5 49.02 -20.04 1.39
N SER A 6 48.50 -20.64 2.46
CA SER A 6 47.74 -21.89 2.37
C SER A 6 46.43 -21.61 1.63
N ARG A 7 46.18 -22.33 0.53
CA ARG A 7 44.90 -22.29 -0.18
C ARG A 7 44.00 -23.35 0.44
N ASN A 8 43.28 -22.99 1.51
CA ASN A 8 42.20 -23.82 2.03
C ASN A 8 41.04 -23.73 1.03
N GLY A 9 40.83 -24.77 0.23
CA GLY A 9 39.70 -24.87 -0.69
C GLY A 9 38.42 -25.24 0.06
N PHE A 10 37.29 -24.70 -0.40
CA PHE A 10 35.95 -25.04 0.11
C PHE A 10 35.59 -26.48 -0.26
N THR A 11 34.96 -27.23 0.66
CA THR A 11 34.54 -28.61 0.35
C THR A 11 33.20 -28.64 -0.36
N LEU A 12 32.98 -29.64 -1.23
CA LEU A 12 31.68 -29.86 -1.88
C LEU A 12 30.56 -30.10 -0.85
N ILE A 13 30.88 -30.77 0.26
CA ILE A 13 29.90 -31.06 1.31
C ILE A 13 29.45 -29.80 2.07
N GLU A 14 30.36 -28.85 2.32
CA GLU A 14 29.99 -27.56 2.90
C GLU A 14 29.01 -26.80 2.01
N LEU A 15 29.26 -26.77 0.69
CA LEU A 15 28.36 -26.10 -0.24
C LEU A 15 26.96 -26.75 -0.26
N ILE A 16 26.91 -28.09 -0.21
CA ILE A 16 25.65 -28.85 -0.20
C ILE A 16 24.85 -28.55 1.08
N ILE A 17 25.49 -28.57 2.25
CA ILE A 17 24.81 -28.29 3.52
C ILE A 17 24.26 -26.85 3.54
N VAL A 18 25.02 -25.88 3.04
CA VAL A 18 24.56 -24.49 2.93
C VAL A 18 23.32 -24.39 2.04
N MET A 19 23.31 -25.06 0.89
CA MET A 19 22.14 -25.07 -0.01
C MET A 19 20.92 -25.71 0.65
N VAL A 20 21.09 -26.78 1.41
CA VAL A 20 19.99 -27.43 2.13
C VAL A 20 19.40 -26.49 3.18
N ILE A 21 20.24 -25.80 3.96
CA ILE A 21 19.78 -24.83 4.97
C ILE A 21 19.04 -23.66 4.29
N LEU A 22 19.61 -23.09 3.22
CA LEU A 22 18.96 -22.02 2.45
C LEU A 22 17.64 -22.47 1.85
N GLY A 23 17.54 -23.72 1.38
CA GLY A 23 16.29 -24.29 0.87
C GLY A 23 15.18 -24.35 1.91
N ILE A 24 15.49 -24.82 3.13
CA ILE A 24 14.52 -24.87 4.24
C ILE A 24 14.10 -23.45 4.65
N MET A 25 15.07 -22.54 4.76
CA MET A 25 14.80 -21.15 5.10
C MET A 25 13.92 -20.47 4.05
N ALA A 26 14.21 -20.65 2.76
CA ALA A 26 13.44 -20.08 1.67
C ALA A 26 11.99 -20.58 1.66
N ALA A 27 11.78 -21.88 1.91
CA ALA A 27 10.45 -22.49 1.95
C ALA A 27 9.53 -21.84 3.01
N VAL A 28 10.09 -21.39 4.14
CA VAL A 28 9.32 -20.72 5.20
C VAL A 28 9.29 -19.20 5.03
N ALA A 29 10.38 -18.59 4.55
CA ALA A 29 10.52 -17.14 4.46
C ALA A 29 9.68 -16.55 3.32
N VAL A 30 9.63 -17.20 2.16
CA VAL A 30 8.89 -16.70 0.99
C VAL A 30 7.39 -16.51 1.26
N PRO A 31 6.63 -17.51 1.75
CA PRO A 31 5.19 -17.32 2.00
C PRO A 31 4.94 -16.22 3.04
N ARG A 32 5.73 -16.19 4.12
CA ARG A 32 5.62 -15.16 5.17
C ARG A 32 5.91 -13.76 4.64
N TYR A 33 6.84 -13.63 3.70
CA TYR A 33 7.17 -12.35 3.09
C TYR A 33 6.02 -11.85 2.21
N LEU A 34 5.42 -12.73 1.40
CA LEU A 34 4.24 -12.40 0.59
C LEU A 34 3.06 -11.98 1.49
N ASP A 35 2.78 -12.72 2.56
CA ASP A 35 1.76 -12.35 3.55
C ASP A 35 2.05 -10.98 4.18
N SER A 36 3.32 -10.68 4.45
CA SER A 36 3.72 -9.38 5.02
C SER A 36 3.49 -8.23 4.04
N ILE A 37 3.70 -8.43 2.74
CA ILE A 37 3.42 -7.40 1.71
C ILE A 37 1.91 -7.17 1.65
N ALA A 38 1.10 -8.22 1.54
CA ALA A 38 -0.35 -8.11 1.48
C ALA A 38 -0.93 -7.40 2.71
N ASN A 39 -0.41 -7.70 3.92
CA ASN A 39 -0.83 -7.00 5.13
C ASN A 39 -0.38 -5.53 5.17
N ALA A 40 0.78 -5.20 4.60
CA ALA A 40 1.24 -3.82 4.49
C ALA A 40 0.36 -3.01 3.53
N GLU A 41 -0.08 -3.61 2.42
CA GLU A 41 -1.03 -2.99 1.49
C GLU A 41 -2.38 -2.69 2.16
N VAL A 42 -2.97 -3.68 2.85
CA VAL A 42 -4.21 -3.49 3.62
C VAL A 42 -4.05 -2.36 4.65
N SER A 43 -2.93 -2.33 5.38
CA SER A 43 -2.67 -1.28 6.36
C SER A 43 -2.52 0.11 5.71
N SER A 44 -2.02 0.17 4.48
CA SER A 44 -1.92 1.43 3.73
C SER A 44 -3.30 1.90 3.28
N GLU A 45 -4.16 0.99 2.81
CA GLU A 45 -5.55 1.29 2.45
C GLU A 45 -6.33 1.84 3.63
N ASP A 46 -6.25 1.17 4.78
CA ASP A 46 -6.90 1.62 6.02
C ASP A 46 -6.44 3.02 6.43
N ALA A 47 -5.16 3.34 6.25
CA ALA A 47 -4.62 4.67 6.52
C ALA A 47 -5.21 5.75 5.59
N VAL A 48 -5.36 5.44 4.30
CA VAL A 48 -5.98 6.36 3.33
C VAL A 48 -7.45 6.59 3.66
N ILE A 49 -8.22 5.52 3.93
CA ILE A 49 -9.63 5.65 4.32
C ILE A 49 -9.78 6.44 5.62
N SER A 50 -8.93 6.18 6.62
CA SER A 50 -8.94 6.93 7.88
C SER A 50 -8.66 8.42 7.68
N ALA A 51 -7.71 8.76 6.80
CA ALA A 51 -7.40 10.14 6.45
C ALA A 51 -8.61 10.83 5.78
N ILE A 52 -9.30 10.13 4.87
CA ILE A 52 -10.51 10.63 4.22
C ILE A 52 -11.61 10.90 5.25
N GLU A 53 -11.87 9.97 6.16
CA GLU A 53 -12.87 10.18 7.20
C GLU A 53 -12.56 11.37 8.09
N ALA A 54 -11.28 11.55 8.46
CA ALA A 54 -10.83 12.68 9.26
C ALA A 54 -11.01 14.00 8.51
N GLY A 55 -10.62 14.05 7.22
CA GLY A 55 -10.79 15.21 6.35
C GLY A 55 -12.26 15.58 6.16
N LEU A 56 -13.13 14.60 5.90
CA LEU A 56 -14.58 14.79 5.81
C LEU A 56 -15.15 15.37 7.11
N LYS A 57 -14.81 14.79 8.28
CA LYS A 57 -15.25 15.31 9.59
C LYS A 57 -14.80 16.76 9.79
N GLN A 58 -13.55 17.08 9.43
CA GLN A 58 -13.02 18.43 9.54
C GLN A 58 -13.78 19.40 8.62
N PHE A 59 -14.02 19.01 7.37
CA PHE A 59 -14.78 19.82 6.41
C PHE A 59 -16.19 20.11 6.92
N ALA A 60 -16.92 19.09 7.37
CA ALA A 60 -18.28 19.27 7.88
C ALA A 60 -18.36 20.17 9.12
N ASN A 61 -17.35 20.14 10.00
CA ASN A 61 -17.25 21.06 11.13
C ASN A 61 -16.99 22.50 10.67
N ASN A 62 -16.10 22.69 9.69
CA ASN A 62 -15.82 24.02 9.14
C ASN A 62 -17.04 24.62 8.41
N SER A 63 -17.78 23.81 7.66
CA SER A 63 -19.01 24.22 7.00
C SER A 63 -20.09 24.58 8.03
N LEU A 64 -20.22 23.82 9.12
CA LEU A 64 -21.14 24.17 10.22
C LEU A 64 -20.83 25.57 10.77
N LEU A 65 -19.55 25.90 10.97
CA LEU A 65 -19.16 27.22 11.47
C LEU A 65 -19.44 28.36 10.47
N THR A 66 -19.35 28.07 9.17
CA THR A 66 -19.42 29.10 8.11
C THR A 66 -20.83 29.29 7.56
N SER A 67 -21.52 28.19 7.21
CA SER A 67 -22.86 28.19 6.61
C SER A 67 -23.97 27.84 7.60
N GLY A 68 -23.63 27.53 8.86
CA GLY A 68 -24.60 27.17 9.90
C GLY A 68 -25.19 25.76 9.74
N ARG A 69 -24.69 24.97 8.79
CA ARG A 69 -25.09 23.58 8.53
C ARG A 69 -23.86 22.75 8.16
N SER A 70 -23.86 21.48 8.56
CA SER A 70 -22.83 20.55 8.09
C SER A 70 -23.09 20.20 6.63
N GLU A 71 -22.09 20.45 5.80
CA GLU A 71 -22.07 20.12 4.38
C GLU A 71 -20.92 19.14 4.13
N TRP A 72 -21.06 18.32 3.10
CA TRP A 72 -20.06 17.34 2.68
C TRP A 72 -19.62 17.66 1.26
N PRO A 73 -18.33 17.50 0.93
CA PRO A 73 -17.84 17.72 -0.42
C PRO A 73 -18.32 16.58 -1.33
N THR A 74 -18.46 16.87 -2.62
CA THR A 74 -18.76 15.83 -3.62
C THR A 74 -17.64 14.80 -3.69
N ASN A 75 -16.38 15.23 -3.83
CA ASN A 75 -15.24 14.34 -3.83
C ASN A 75 -14.59 14.29 -2.43
N PRO A 76 -14.52 13.12 -1.77
CA PRO A 76 -13.90 12.97 -0.46
C PRO A 76 -12.40 13.28 -0.43
N PHE A 77 -11.68 13.08 -1.55
CA PHE A 77 -10.25 13.35 -1.67
C PHE A 77 -9.90 14.84 -1.70
N ASP A 78 -10.88 15.72 -1.91
CA ASP A 78 -10.66 17.18 -1.89
C ASP A 78 -10.46 17.72 -0.46
N THR A 79 -10.81 16.92 0.56
CA THR A 79 -10.55 17.27 1.96
C THR A 79 -9.12 16.99 2.41
N LEU A 80 -8.37 16.21 1.63
CA LEU A 80 -7.02 15.82 1.97
C LEU A 80 -6.01 16.89 1.52
N ALA A 81 -5.05 17.20 2.40
CA ALA A 81 -3.93 18.07 2.04
C ALA A 81 -3.04 17.42 0.97
N ASP A 82 -2.71 16.15 1.17
CA ASP A 82 -1.96 15.32 0.22
C ASP A 82 -2.85 14.16 -0.23
N LYS A 83 -3.02 14.04 -1.55
CA LYS A 83 -3.76 12.92 -2.15
C LYS A 83 -2.90 11.65 -2.10
N PRO A 84 -3.50 10.46 -1.98
CA PRO A 84 -2.75 9.22 -2.02
C PRO A 84 -2.01 9.07 -3.35
N VAL A 85 -0.88 8.36 -3.32
CA VAL A 85 -0.14 7.99 -4.53
C VAL A 85 -1.08 7.22 -5.46
N GLY A 86 -1.06 7.54 -6.75
CA GLY A 86 -1.95 6.91 -7.73
C GLY A 86 -3.36 7.50 -7.78
N HIS A 87 -3.64 8.62 -7.09
CA HIS A 87 -4.95 9.26 -7.20
C HIS A 87 -5.22 9.80 -8.62
N SER A 88 -6.23 9.23 -9.30
CA SER A 88 -6.75 9.67 -10.58
C SER A 88 -8.00 10.54 -10.43
N THR A 89 -8.34 11.29 -11.48
CA THR A 89 -9.54 12.15 -11.57
C THR A 89 -10.36 11.87 -12.83
N ASP A 90 -10.12 10.72 -13.47
CA ASP A 90 -10.82 10.30 -14.68
C ASP A 90 -12.30 9.98 -14.47
N GLY A 91 -12.72 9.77 -13.23
CA GLY A 91 -14.10 9.41 -12.89
C GLY A 91 -14.49 7.99 -13.34
N VAL A 92 -13.50 7.13 -13.57
CA VAL A 92 -13.69 5.71 -13.89
C VAL A 92 -13.35 4.89 -12.64
N LEU A 93 -13.82 3.65 -12.56
CA LEU A 93 -13.39 2.71 -11.51
C LEU A 93 -11.90 2.43 -11.66
N ALA A 94 -11.18 2.26 -10.55
CA ALA A 94 -9.75 1.96 -10.58
C ALA A 94 -9.45 0.78 -11.51
N ASP A 95 -8.58 1.01 -12.49
CA ASP A 95 -8.19 0.04 -13.51
C ASP A 95 -6.65 -0.12 -13.64
N VAL A 96 -5.88 0.74 -12.96
CA VAL A 96 -4.41 0.66 -12.86
C VAL A 96 -3.95 0.29 -11.46
N ASP A 97 -2.85 -0.46 -11.37
CA ASP A 97 -2.23 -0.83 -10.09
C ASP A 97 -1.86 0.38 -9.23
N GLY A 98 -2.27 0.33 -7.97
CA GLY A 98 -2.05 1.41 -7.01
C GLY A 98 -2.97 2.60 -7.20
N GLU A 99 -3.90 2.56 -8.15
CA GLU A 99 -4.79 3.67 -8.43
C GLU A 99 -5.83 3.89 -7.34
N TRP A 100 -6.09 5.16 -7.03
CA TRP A 100 -7.20 5.60 -6.20
C TRP A 100 -8.08 6.53 -7.01
N THR A 101 -9.39 6.33 -6.98
CA THR A 101 -10.31 7.20 -7.71
C THR A 101 -11.65 7.30 -7.01
N PHE A 102 -12.32 8.42 -7.24
CA PHE A 102 -13.68 8.66 -6.79
C PHE A 102 -14.59 8.77 -7.99
N VAL A 103 -15.61 7.91 -8.04
CA VAL A 103 -16.64 7.92 -9.07
C VAL A 103 -17.92 8.47 -8.46
N ASP A 104 -18.35 9.64 -8.93
CA ASP A 104 -19.67 10.20 -8.65
C ASP A 104 -20.71 9.54 -9.55
N ASN A 105 -21.78 9.00 -8.97
CA ASN A 105 -22.86 8.36 -9.72
C ASN A 105 -23.96 9.35 -10.13
N GLU A 106 -23.76 10.65 -9.93
CA GLU A 106 -24.67 11.76 -10.29
C GLU A 106 -26.08 11.67 -9.65
N ASN A 107 -26.26 10.79 -8.68
CA ASN A 107 -27.52 10.53 -7.99
C ASN A 107 -27.43 10.86 -6.49
N GLY A 108 -26.42 11.63 -6.09
CA GLY A 108 -26.08 11.90 -4.69
C GLY A 108 -25.36 10.74 -3.99
N THR A 109 -24.90 9.73 -4.75
CA THR A 109 -24.00 8.69 -4.26
C THR A 109 -22.69 8.73 -5.03
N GLY A 110 -21.62 8.29 -4.39
CA GLY A 110 -20.34 8.07 -5.03
C GLY A 110 -19.61 6.93 -4.34
N GLN A 111 -18.59 6.41 -5.01
CA GLN A 111 -17.77 5.31 -4.52
C GLN A 111 -16.29 5.65 -4.66
N ILE A 112 -15.55 5.37 -3.60
CA ILE A 112 -14.09 5.35 -3.66
C ILE A 112 -13.70 3.97 -4.13
N THR A 113 -12.81 3.90 -5.13
CA THR A 113 -12.26 2.64 -5.60
C THR A 113 -10.74 2.69 -5.55
N HIS A 114 -10.17 1.52 -5.26
CA HIS A 114 -8.74 1.30 -5.22
C HIS A 114 -8.43 -0.05 -5.86
N GLN A 115 -7.37 -0.09 -6.67
CA GLN A 115 -6.81 -1.32 -7.20
C GLN A 115 -5.45 -1.60 -6.56
N ARG A 116 -5.35 -2.72 -5.84
CA ARG A 116 -4.06 -3.22 -5.35
C ARG A 116 -3.18 -3.60 -6.53
N ALA A 117 -1.87 -3.50 -6.36
CA ALA A 117 -0.94 -4.02 -7.34
C ALA A 117 -1.12 -5.54 -7.46
N ASP A 118 -1.37 -6.02 -8.68
CA ASP A 118 -1.17 -7.43 -8.96
C ASP A 118 0.33 -7.71 -9.15
N ASN A 119 0.79 -8.87 -8.68
CA ASN A 119 2.21 -9.27 -8.63
C ASN A 119 2.44 -10.42 -9.61
#